data_AF-A0A1B6KW43-F1
#
_entry.id   AF-A0A1B6KW43-F1
#
_cell.length_a   1.000
_cell.length_b   1.000
_cell.length_c   1.000
_cell.angle_alpha   90.00
_cell.angle_beta   90.00
_cell.angle_gamma   90.00
#
_symmetry.space_group_name_H-M   'P 1'
#
loop_
_entity.id
_entity.type
_entity.pdbx_description
1 polymer ?
#
loop_
_entity_poly.entity_id
_entity_poly.type
_entity_poly.pdbx_seq_one_letter_code
_entity_poly.pdbx_strand_id
1 'polypeptide(L)'
;DFSGRALLVAEGVHDRAIVYVNKRAAAILSRSDGTSSIYISGKANQPLSMLVENQGHINYGNLHDLKGLVQNVTLNGNILKGWKHTGYSLTNVSHVSDLPTKKR
;
A
#
# COMPACT_ATOMS: atom_id res chain seq x y z
N ASP A 1 0.56 -0.65 16.98
CA ASP A 1 -0.01 -2.01 17.04
C ASP A 1 -1.54 -1.91 17.13
N PHE A 2 -2.29 -2.90 16.68
CA PHE A 2 -3.74 -2.96 16.81
C PHE A 2 -4.24 -4.40 16.92
N SER A 3 -5.38 -4.59 17.57
CA SER A 3 -6.10 -5.86 17.62
C SER A 3 -7.57 -5.61 17.34
N GLY A 4 -8.20 -6.50 16.56
CA GLY A 4 -9.57 -6.32 16.11
C GLY A 4 -9.66 -5.40 14.89
N ARG A 5 -10.77 -4.65 14.81
CA ARG A 5 -11.10 -3.80 13.66
C ARG A 5 -10.54 -2.39 13.87
N ALA A 6 -9.84 -1.86 12.88
CA ALA A 6 -9.27 -0.52 12.90
C ALA A 6 -9.47 0.19 11.56
N LEU A 7 -9.68 1.51 11.60
CA LEU A 7 -9.79 2.34 10.41
C LEU A 7 -8.38 2.72 9.93
N LEU A 8 -8.01 2.28 8.74
CA LEU A 8 -6.81 2.71 8.03
C LEU A 8 -7.18 3.88 7.12
N VAL A 9 -6.42 4.98 7.19
CA VAL A 9 -6.57 6.15 6.32
C VAL A 9 -5.23 6.45 5.65
N ALA A 10 -5.23 6.56 4.32
CA ALA A 10 -4.07 6.94 3.52
C ALA A 10 -4.50 7.79 2.34
N GLU A 11 -4.77 9.08 2.59
CA GLU A 11 -5.22 10.05 1.56
C GLU A 11 -4.15 10.31 0.49
N GLY A 12 -2.88 10.16 0.85
CA GLY A 12 -1.75 10.31 -0.08
C GLY A 12 -1.35 9.03 -0.82
N VAL A 13 -2.26 8.08 -1.06
CA VAL A 13 -1.94 6.91 -1.91
C VAL A 13 -2.03 7.33 -3.37
N HIS A 14 -0.87 7.40 -4.03
CA HIS A 14 -0.76 7.70 -5.45
C HIS A 14 -0.07 6.52 -6.17
N ASP A 15 -0.75 5.69 -6.94
CA ASP A 15 -2.17 5.81 -7.37
C ASP A 15 -3.06 4.75 -6.74
N ARG A 16 -2.50 3.56 -6.50
CA ARG A 16 -3.24 2.42 -5.97
C ARG A 16 -2.39 1.65 -4.97
N ALA A 17 -2.97 1.21 -3.87
CA ALA A 17 -2.30 0.40 -2.86
C ALA A 17 -3.10 -0.85 -2.51
N ILE A 18 -2.44 -2.01 -2.52
CA ILE A 18 -2.97 -3.24 -1.91
C ILE A 18 -2.42 -3.31 -0.49
N VAL A 19 -3.32 -3.33 0.49
CA VAL A 19 -3.00 -3.39 1.91
C VAL A 19 -2.93 -4.85 2.35
N TYR A 20 -1.86 -5.21 3.05
CA TYR A 20 -1.65 -6.53 3.62
C TYR A 20 -1.55 -6.44 5.15
N VAL A 21 -2.23 -7.34 5.85
CA VAL A 21 -2.05 -7.59 7.28
C VAL A 21 -1.48 -8.99 7.42
N ASN A 22 -0.29 -9.11 8.01
CA ASN A 22 0.42 -10.39 8.16
C ASN A 22 0.51 -11.18 6.84
N LYS A 23 0.98 -10.53 5.78
CA LYS A 23 1.14 -11.08 4.42
C LYS A 23 -0.16 -11.56 3.73
N ARG A 24 -1.33 -11.24 4.28
CA ARG A 24 -2.64 -11.52 3.65
C ARG A 24 -3.27 -10.23 3.15
N ALA A 25 -3.74 -10.23 1.91
CA ALA A 25 -4.44 -9.09 1.34
C ALA A 25 -5.70 -8.79 2.16
N ALA A 26 -5.84 -7.55 2.61
CA ALA A 26 -6.90 -7.11 3.50
C ALA A 26 -7.81 -6.06 2.84
N ALA A 27 -7.26 -5.21 1.97
CA ALA A 27 -7.97 -4.10 1.36
C ALA A 27 -7.24 -3.55 0.12
N ILE A 28 -7.96 -2.73 -0.65
CA ILE A 28 -7.41 -1.90 -1.73
C ILE A 28 -7.77 -0.44 -1.44
N LEU A 29 -6.79 0.44 -1.58
CA LEU A 29 -6.96 1.89 -1.60
C LEU A 29 -6.63 2.38 -3.01
N SER A 30 -7.38 3.36 -3.51
CA SER A 30 -7.32 3.76 -4.91
C SER A 30 -7.72 5.22 -5.09
N ARG A 31 -6.85 6.00 -5.72
CA ARG A 31 -7.13 7.40 -6.08
C ARG A 31 -8.24 7.50 -7.11
N SER A 32 -8.26 6.61 -8.10
CA SER A 32 -9.31 6.59 -9.14
C SER A 32 -10.68 6.29 -8.57
N ASP A 33 -10.74 5.42 -7.56
CA ASP A 33 -11.99 4.98 -6.96
C ASP A 33 -12.40 5.85 -5.77
N GLY A 34 -11.65 6.93 -5.48
CA GLY A 34 -11.88 7.80 -4.33
C GLY A 34 -11.76 7.10 -2.96
N THR A 35 -11.14 5.92 -2.93
CA THR A 35 -11.06 5.08 -1.73
C THR A 35 -9.74 5.32 -1.01
N SER A 36 -9.73 6.28 -0.08
CA SER A 36 -8.56 6.64 0.74
C SER A 36 -8.58 6.06 2.14
N SER A 37 -9.69 5.46 2.57
CA SER A 37 -9.83 4.87 3.89
C SER A 37 -10.64 3.59 3.86
N ILE A 38 -10.33 2.66 4.76
CA ILE A 38 -11.01 1.37 4.87
C ILE A 38 -10.77 0.74 6.24
N TYR A 39 -11.74 -0.01 6.72
CA TYR A 39 -11.55 -0.83 7.92
C TYR A 39 -10.77 -2.09 7.60
N ILE A 40 -9.70 -2.33 8.35
CA ILE A 40 -8.92 -3.58 8.32
C ILE A 40 -9.05 -4.31 9.65
N SER A 41 -8.81 -5.62 9.64
CA SER A 41 -8.80 -6.45 10.85
C SER A 41 -7.44 -7.13 11.03
N GLY A 42 -6.98 -7.21 12.27
CA GLY A 42 -5.68 -7.78 12.60
C GLY A 42 -5.58 -8.24 14.05
N LYS A 43 -4.45 -8.84 14.39
CA LYS A 43 -4.05 -9.16 15.76
C LYS A 43 -2.83 -8.32 16.13
N ALA A 44 -2.63 -8.18 17.44
CA ALA A 44 -1.45 -7.52 17.98
C ALA A 44 -0.15 -8.07 17.38
N ASN A 45 0.81 -7.18 17.17
CA ASN A 45 2.14 -7.39 16.61
C ASN A 45 2.17 -7.95 15.17
N GLN A 46 1.09 -7.83 14.41
CA GLN A 46 1.10 -8.19 12.99
C GLN A 46 1.67 -7.08 12.12
N PRO A 47 2.54 -7.40 11.14
CA PRO A 47 3.05 -6.40 10.23
C PRO A 47 1.94 -5.93 9.28
N LEU A 48 1.84 -4.61 9.11
CA LEU A 48 1.13 -3.98 8.01
C LEU A 48 2.10 -3.78 6.85
N SER A 49 1.67 -4.06 5.62
CA SER A 49 2.45 -3.76 4.42
C SER A 49 1.53 -3.20 3.34
N MET A 50 2.07 -2.36 2.46
CA MET A 50 1.34 -1.79 1.34
C MET A 50 2.16 -1.98 0.07
N LEU A 51 1.59 -2.66 -0.92
CA LEU A 51 2.13 -2.67 -2.27
C LEU A 51 1.51 -1.51 -3.02
N VAL A 52 2.30 -0.48 -3.31
CA VAL A 52 1.84 0.74 -3.97
C VAL A 52 2.28 0.73 -5.43
N GLU A 53 1.33 0.99 -6.31
CA GLU A 53 1.49 1.01 -7.76
C GLU A 53 1.41 2.45 -8.27
N ASN A 54 2.40 2.83 -9.08
CA ASN A 54 2.37 4.04 -9.90
C ASN A 54 1.69 3.70 -11.23
N GLN A 55 0.54 4.29 -11.52
CA GLN A 55 -0.27 4.04 -12.72
C GLN A 55 -0.04 5.09 -13.82
N GLY A 56 1.06 5.83 -13.74
CA GLY A 56 1.50 6.81 -14.73
C GLY A 56 1.35 8.25 -14.24
N HIS A 57 2.29 9.11 -14.61
CA HIS A 57 2.22 10.54 -14.27
C HIS A 57 1.18 11.26 -15.12
N ILE A 58 0.49 12.22 -14.51
CA ILE A 58 -0.32 13.22 -15.24
C ILE A 58 0.58 13.91 -16.28
N ASN A 59 0.11 13.98 -17.53
CA ASN A 59 0.86 14.53 -18.67
C ASN A 59 0.30 15.87 -19.20
N TYR A 60 -0.74 16.42 -18.58
CA TYR A 60 -1.33 17.70 -18.93
C TYR A 60 -1.94 18.39 -17.70
N GLY A 61 -1.91 19.73 -17.68
CA GLY A 61 -2.42 20.51 -16.56
C GLY A 61 -1.43 20.58 -15.40
N ASN A 62 -1.88 20.25 -14.18
CA ASN A 62 -1.00 20.25 -13.01
C ASN A 62 -0.03 19.06 -13.08
N LEU A 63 1.23 19.35 -13.39
CA LEU A 63 2.28 18.35 -13.56
C LEU A 63 2.91 17.89 -12.23
N HIS A 64 2.52 18.45 -11.09
CA HIS A 64 3.02 18.02 -9.79
C HIS A 64 2.29 16.76 -9.29
N ASP A 65 2.75 15.60 -9.76
CA ASP A 65 2.12 14.30 -9.50
C ASP A 65 3.12 13.31 -8.86
N LEU A 66 3.41 13.53 -7.57
CA LEU A 66 4.21 12.61 -6.76
C LEU A 66 3.50 11.26 -6.62
N LYS A 67 4.30 10.20 -6.46
CA LYS A 67 3.84 8.80 -6.45
C LYS A 67 4.27 8.08 -5.16
N GLY A 68 3.53 7.04 -4.81
CA GLY A 68 3.73 6.28 -3.58
C GLY A 68 2.82 6.73 -2.45
N LEU A 69 3.38 6.82 -1.23
CA LEU A 69 2.71 7.36 -0.05
C LEU A 69 3.17 8.81 0.15
N VAL A 70 2.40 9.76 -0.38
CA VAL A 70 2.76 11.19 -0.39
C VAL A 70 2.32 11.94 0.86
N GLN A 71 1.53 11.29 1.73
CA GLN A 71 1.08 11.82 3.01
C GLN A 71 1.14 10.74 4.10
N ASN A 72 0.92 11.15 5.35
CA ASN A 72 0.88 10.24 6.48
C ASN A 72 -0.24 9.22 6.36
N VAL A 73 0.08 7.97 6.65
CA VAL A 73 -0.90 6.90 6.86
C VAL A 73 -1.27 6.86 8.33
N THR A 74 -2.55 6.78 8.65
CA THR A 74 -3.02 6.65 10.04
C THR A 74 -3.81 5.38 10.26
N LEU A 75 -3.77 4.88 11.50
CA LEU A 75 -4.57 3.75 11.96
C LEU A 75 -5.30 4.15 13.25
N ASN A 76 -6.63 4.18 13.21
CA ASN A 76 -7.46 4.77 14.26
C ASN A 76 -6.98 6.19 14.66
N GLY A 77 -6.63 7.01 13.67
CA GLY A 77 -6.15 8.38 13.86
C GLY A 77 -4.68 8.51 14.28
N ASN A 78 -3.99 7.42 14.64
CA ASN A 78 -2.58 7.46 14.99
C ASN A 78 -1.69 7.34 13.75
N ILE A 79 -0.73 8.26 13.58
CA ILE A 79 0.23 8.22 12.47
C ILE A 79 1.11 6.98 12.57
N LEU A 80 1.13 6.18 11.51
CA LEU A 80 2.03 5.05 11.37
C LEU A 80 3.42 5.53 10.96
N LYS A 81 4.44 5.09 11.71
CA LYS A 81 5.85 5.46 11.55
C LYS A 81 6.72 4.22 11.36
N GLY A 82 7.99 4.41 11.01
CA GLY A 82 8.96 3.32 10.90
C GLY A 82 8.83 2.48 9.64
N TRP A 83 8.40 3.09 8.53
CA TRP A 83 8.25 2.41 7.25
C TRP A 83 9.60 1.95 6.70
N LYS A 84 9.65 0.70 6.22
CA LYS A 84 10.69 0.22 5.33
C LYS A 84 10.18 0.27 3.89
N HIS A 85 10.85 1.04 3.05
CA HIS A 85 10.49 1.17 1.63
C HIS A 85 11.36 0.24 0.79
N THR A 86 10.76 -0.41 -0.20
CA THR A 86 11.46 -1.26 -1.16
C THR A 86 10.84 -1.02 -2.53
N GLY A 87 11.64 -0.47 -3.44
CA GLY A 87 11.21 -0.18 -4.80
C GLY A 87 11.32 -1.41 -5.70
N TYR A 88 10.34 -1.59 -6.58
CA TYR A 88 10.33 -2.63 -7.60
C TYR A 88 10.19 -1.96 -8.97
N SER A 89 11.30 -1.62 -9.62
CA SER A 89 11.27 -1.03 -10.97
C SER A 89 10.80 -2.02 -12.03
N LEU A 90 10.90 -3.31 -11.74
CA LEU A 90 10.63 -4.43 -12.66
C LEU A 90 11.45 -4.37 -13.97
N THR A 91 12.54 -3.59 -13.99
CA THR A 91 13.46 -3.49 -15.15
C THR A 91 14.23 -4.79 -15.38
N ASN A 92 14.36 -5.64 -14.36
CA ASN A 92 14.90 -7.00 -14.49
C ASN A 92 14.09 -7.96 -13.62
N VAL A 93 13.45 -8.94 -14.27
CA VAL A 93 12.61 -9.96 -13.65
C VAL A 93 13.12 -11.38 -13.88
N SER A 94 14.37 -11.55 -14.34
CA SER A 94 14.96 -12.87 -14.60
C SER A 94 14.87 -13.82 -13.39
N HIS A 95 15.17 -13.30 -12.20
CA HIS A 95 15.10 -14.03 -10.93
C HIS A 95 13.68 -14.49 -10.53
N VAL A 96 12.63 -13.95 -11.15
CA VAL A 96 11.25 -14.35 -10.84
C VAL A 96 11.02 -15.83 -11.21
N SER A 97 11.71 -16.32 -12.23
CA SER A 97 11.66 -17.73 -12.64
C SER A 97 12.19 -18.69 -11.57
N ASP A 98 13.09 -18.22 -10.71
CA ASP A 98 13.68 -18.99 -9.61
C ASP A 98 12.84 -18.94 -8.32
N LEU A 99 11.78 -18.12 -8.29
CA LEU A 99 10.95 -17.99 -7.10
C LEU A 99 10.09 -19.24 -6.89
N PRO A 100 9.88 -19.66 -5.62
CA PRO A 100 9.03 -20.81 -5.32
C PRO A 100 7.60 -20.60 -5.84
N THR A 101 7.17 -21.41 -6.80
CA THR A 101 5.78 -21.42 -7.24
C THR A 101 4.95 -22.23 -6.26
N LYS A 102 3.87 -21.65 -5.73
CA LYS A 102 2.88 -22.43 -5.00
C LYS A 102 2.19 -23.35 -6.01
N LYS A 103 2.41 -24.68 -5.90
CA LYS A 103 1.60 -25.64 -6.65
C LYS A 103 0.13 -25.39 -6.29
N ARG A 104 -0.71 -25.22 -7.33
CA ARG A 104 -2.16 -25.09 -7.17
C ARG A 104 -2.73 -26.33 -6.51
#